data_AF-A0A7Z9XD88-F1
#
_entry.id   AF-A0A7Z9XD88-F1
#
_cell.length_a   1.000
_cell.length_b   1.000
_cell.length_c   1.000
_cell.angle_alpha   90.00
_cell.angle_beta   90.00
_cell.angle_gamma   90.00
#
_symmetry.space_group_name_H-M   'P 1'
#
loop_
_entity.id
_entity.type
_entity.pdbx_description
1 polymer ?
#
loop_
_entity_poly.entity_id
_entity_poly.type
_entity_poly.pdbx_seq_one_letter_code
_entity_poly.pdbx_strand_id
1 'polypeptide(L)'
;MRPERLCFVSKILGGLSFVAMIAALYAVFMYVPTERVMGVIQRIFYFHVPSAWVAFLAFAVVFIASILFLWKKKRTWDMVAHSSAEIGVVFTTLVLITGPLWAKPIWNT
;
A
#
# COMPACT_ATOMS: atom_id res chain seq x y z
N MET A 1 14.64 -17.36 14.85
CA MET A 1 14.34 -18.14 13.63
C MET A 1 15.61 -18.32 12.83
N ARG A 2 15.78 -19.45 12.15
CA ARG A 2 16.96 -19.71 11.32
C ARG A 2 16.90 -18.86 10.04
N PRO A 3 17.97 -18.13 9.66
CA PRO A 3 17.94 -17.16 8.56
C PRO A 3 17.49 -17.76 7.21
N GLU A 4 17.74 -19.06 6.97
CA GLU A 4 17.28 -19.73 5.75
C GLU A 4 15.75 -19.74 5.59
N ARG A 5 14.99 -19.88 6.68
CA ARG A 5 13.52 -19.92 6.61
C ARG A 5 12.93 -18.54 6.33
N LEU A 6 13.55 -17.49 6.85
CA LEU A 6 13.11 -16.11 6.60
C LEU A 6 13.31 -15.76 5.11
N CYS A 7 14.47 -16.08 4.54
CA CYS A 7 14.73 -15.87 3.12
C CYS A 7 13.73 -16.63 2.23
N PHE A 8 13.44 -17.88 2.57
CA PHE A 8 12.46 -18.69 1.83
C PHE A 8 11.05 -18.12 1.90
N VAL A 9 10.58 -17.74 3.09
CA VAL A 9 9.26 -17.13 3.29
C VAL A 9 9.16 -15.79 2.54
N SER A 10 10.18 -14.93 2.63
CA SER A 10 10.20 -13.67 1.90
C SER A 10 10.12 -13.85 0.38
N LYS A 11 10.81 -14.86 -0.17
CA LYS A 11 10.73 -15.17 -1.61
C LYS A 11 9.34 -15.63 -2.02
N ILE A 12 8.69 -16.49 -1.22
CA ILE A 12 7.33 -16.95 -1.48
C ILE A 12 6.35 -15.78 -1.41
N LEU A 13 6.40 -14.99 -0.34
CA LEU A 13 5.51 -13.83 -0.17
C LEU A 13 5.72 -12.83 -1.32
N GLY A 14 6.96 -12.52 -1.68
CA GLY A 14 7.26 -11.65 -2.81
C GLY A 14 6.72 -12.18 -4.14
N GLY A 15 6.89 -13.48 -4.41
CA GLY A 15 6.36 -14.13 -5.60
C GLY A 15 4.82 -14.10 -5.66
N LEU A 16 4.16 -14.42 -4.54
CA LEU A 16 2.69 -14.36 -4.44
C LEU A 16 2.16 -12.94 -4.61
N SER A 17 2.80 -11.95 -3.97
CA SER A 17 2.44 -10.53 -4.15
C SER A 17 2.59 -10.08 -5.60
N PHE A 18 3.65 -10.51 -6.28
CA PHE A 18 3.85 -10.18 -7.69
C PHE A 18 2.75 -10.78 -8.59
N VAL A 19 2.43 -12.06 -8.41
CA VAL A 19 1.36 -12.72 -9.16
C VAL A 19 0.01 -12.07 -8.88
N ALA A 20 -0.30 -11.77 -7.62
CA ALA A 20 -1.53 -11.09 -7.23
C ALA A 20 -1.63 -9.68 -7.86
N MET A 21 -0.52 -8.95 -7.95
CA MET A 21 -0.49 -7.63 -8.57
C MET A 21 -0.76 -7.70 -10.09
N ILE A 22 -0.18 -8.68 -10.79
CA ILE A 22 -0.49 -8.91 -12.21
C ILE A 22 -1.96 -9.29 -12.40
N ALA A 23 -2.49 -10.18 -11.56
CA ALA A 23 -3.89 -10.58 -11.62
C ALA A 23 -4.85 -9.39 -11.37
N ALA A 24 -4.51 -8.53 -10.40
CA ALA A 24 -5.27 -7.31 -10.13
C ALA A 24 -5.23 -6.34 -11.32
N LEU A 25 -4.06 -6.10 -11.91
CA LEU A 25 -3.90 -5.27 -13.11
C LEU A 25 -4.75 -5.81 -14.28
N TYR A 26 -4.67 -7.11 -14.53
CA TYR A 26 -5.49 -7.76 -15.55
C TYR A 26 -6.98 -7.58 -15.28
N ALA A 27 -7.43 -7.78 -14.05
CA ALA A 27 -8.83 -7.62 -13.68
C ALA A 27 -9.32 -6.18 -13.88
N VAL A 28 -8.53 -5.17 -13.48
CA VAL A 28 -8.89 -3.76 -13.64
C VAL A 28 -9.00 -3.37 -15.11
N PHE A 29 -8.13 -3.87 -15.98
CA PHE A 29 -8.13 -3.47 -17.40
C PHE A 29 -9.04 -4.33 -18.29
N MET A 30 -9.08 -5.64 -18.08
CA MET A 30 -9.77 -6.58 -18.98
C MET A 30 -11.11 -7.08 -18.45
N TYR A 31 -11.28 -7.22 -17.13
CA TYR A 31 -12.47 -7.85 -16.54
C TYR A 31 -13.54 -6.84 -16.12
N VAL A 32 -13.13 -5.76 -15.45
CA VAL A 32 -14.07 -4.77 -14.93
C VAL A 32 -14.68 -3.95 -16.08
N PRO A 33 -16.03 -3.89 -16.19
CA PRO A 33 -16.68 -3.04 -17.17
C PRO A 33 -16.47 -1.56 -16.81
N THR A 34 -16.43 -0.71 -17.82
CA THR A 34 -16.32 0.74 -17.61
C THR A 34 -17.55 1.27 -16.87
N GLU A 35 -17.30 2.07 -15.83
CA GLU A 35 -18.35 2.68 -15.01
C GLU A 35 -19.18 3.68 -15.84
N ARG A 36 -20.48 3.80 -15.56
CA ARG A 36 -21.44 4.54 -16.39
C ARG A 36 -21.34 6.06 -16.26
N VAL A 37 -20.99 6.57 -15.09
CA VAL A 37 -20.97 8.01 -14.75
C VAL A 37 -19.55 8.57 -14.92
N MET A 38 -18.56 7.92 -14.32
CA MET A 38 -17.17 8.38 -14.27
C MET A 38 -16.33 7.88 -15.45
N GLY A 39 -16.82 6.87 -16.19
CA GLY A 39 -16.10 6.30 -17.32
C GLY A 39 -14.79 5.62 -16.91
N VAL A 40 -13.77 5.73 -17.77
CA VAL A 40 -12.48 5.04 -17.62
C VAL A 40 -11.66 5.57 -16.44
N ILE A 41 -11.87 6.83 -16.05
CA ILE A 41 -11.12 7.50 -14.96
C ILE A 41 -11.34 6.79 -13.61
N GLN A 42 -12.52 6.20 -13.40
CA GLN A 42 -12.79 5.42 -12.20
C GLN A 42 -11.81 4.26 -12.01
N ARG A 43 -11.15 3.77 -13.06
CA ARG A 43 -10.16 2.69 -12.91
C ARG A 43 -8.96 3.09 -12.03
N ILE A 44 -8.65 4.39 -11.93
CA ILE A 44 -7.63 4.92 -11.01
C ILE A 44 -8.00 4.61 -9.55
N PHE A 45 -9.29 4.56 -9.21
CA PHE A 45 -9.75 4.25 -7.85
C PHE A 45 -9.33 2.87 -7.35
N TYR A 46 -9.22 1.88 -8.24
CA TYR A 46 -8.76 0.54 -7.88
C TYR A 46 -7.29 0.52 -7.43
N PHE A 47 -6.51 1.55 -7.76
CA PHE A 47 -5.15 1.73 -7.25
C PHE A 47 -5.09 2.72 -6.09
N HIS A 48 -5.81 3.84 -6.21
CA HIS A 48 -5.77 4.91 -5.23
C HIS A 48 -6.28 4.47 -3.86
N VAL A 49 -7.47 3.86 -3.80
CA VAL A 49 -8.12 3.54 -2.52
C VAL A 49 -7.34 2.49 -1.73
N PRO A 50 -6.89 1.35 -2.31
CA PRO A 50 -6.04 0.42 -1.59
C PRO A 50 -4.71 1.04 -1.13
N SER A 51 -4.12 1.92 -1.95
CA SER A 51 -2.89 2.62 -1.58
C SER A 51 -3.08 3.51 -0.35
N ALA A 52 -4.21 4.21 -0.26
CA ALA A 52 -4.57 5.01 0.91
C ALA A 52 -4.72 4.16 2.18
N TRP A 53 -5.38 3.00 2.08
CA TRP A 53 -5.49 2.07 3.20
C TRP A 53 -4.14 1.55 3.68
N VAL A 54 -3.23 1.20 2.76
CA VAL A 54 -1.88 0.75 3.12
C VAL A 54 -1.09 1.88 3.77
N ALA A 55 -1.18 3.11 3.25
CA ALA A 55 -0.53 4.28 3.86
C ALA A 55 -1.02 4.51 5.29
N PHE A 56 -2.34 4.53 5.53
CA PHE A 56 -2.89 4.70 6.87
C PHE A 56 -2.48 3.58 7.83
N LEU A 57 -2.54 2.32 7.38
CA LEU A 57 -2.12 1.20 8.19
C LEU A 57 -0.62 1.29 8.54
N ALA A 58 0.22 1.63 7.56
CA ALA A 58 1.66 1.80 7.77
C ALA A 58 1.95 2.86 8.84
N PHE A 59 1.34 4.04 8.76
CA PHE A 59 1.52 5.08 9.77
C PHE A 59 0.88 4.74 11.13
N ALA A 60 -0.22 3.99 11.15
CA ALA A 60 -0.77 3.46 12.41
C ALA A 60 0.22 2.51 13.09
N VAL A 61 0.90 1.65 12.33
CA VAL A 61 1.97 0.79 12.84
C VAL A 61 3.15 1.62 13.33
N VAL A 62 3.59 2.65 12.58
CA VAL A 62 4.64 3.58 13.03
C VAL A 62 4.28 4.20 14.38
N PHE A 63 3.05 4.69 14.53
CA PHE A 63 2.56 5.30 15.76
C PHE A 63 2.62 4.33 16.95
N ILE A 64 2.03 3.14 16.80
CA ILE A 64 2.00 2.12 17.86
C ILE A 64 3.43 1.64 18.19
N ALA A 65 4.24 1.33 17.18
CA ALA A 65 5.61 0.86 17.36
C ALA A 65 6.49 1.93 18.03
N SER A 66 6.31 3.21 17.70
CA SER A 66 7.03 4.31 18.36
C SER A 66 6.66 4.45 19.84
N ILE A 67 5.37 4.32 20.19
CA ILE A 67 4.94 4.29 21.60
C ILE A 67 5.57 3.10 22.33
N LEU A 68 5.55 1.91 21.73
CA LEU A 68 6.15 0.71 22.31
C LEU A 68 7.66 0.82 22.44
N PHE A 69 8.33 1.49 21.51
CA PHE A 69 9.75 1.79 21.60
C PHE A 69 10.05 2.70 22.80
N LEU A 70 9.30 3.79 22.97
CA LEU A 70 9.50 4.70 24.11
C LEU A 70 9.20 4.01 25.45
N TRP A 71 8.18 3.16 25.51
CA TRP A 71 7.81 2.47 26.74
C TRP A 71 8.75 1.32 27.10
N LYS A 72 9.09 0.45 26.13
CA LYS A 72 9.88 -0.76 26.37
C LYS A 72 11.38 -0.59 26.10
N LYS A 73 11.78 0.47 25.40
CA LYS A 73 13.17 0.77 24.97
C LYS A 73 13.85 -0.37 24.21
N LYS A 74 13.06 -1.21 23.53
CA LYS A 74 13.58 -2.34 22.73
C LYS A 74 13.76 -1.91 21.27
N ARG A 75 14.98 -2.09 20.75
CA ARG A 75 15.34 -1.74 19.36
C ARG A 75 14.52 -2.46 18.28
N THR A 76 13.86 -3.58 18.62
CA THR A 76 12.92 -4.26 17.72
C THR A 76 11.75 -3.37 17.31
N TRP A 77 11.23 -2.54 18.23
CA TRP A 77 10.11 -1.64 17.92
C TRP A 77 10.52 -0.47 17.03
N ASP A 78 11.74 0.03 17.23
CA ASP A 78 12.37 1.04 16.35
C ASP A 78 12.54 0.52 14.92
N MET A 79 13.05 -0.71 14.76
CA MET A 79 13.18 -1.34 13.45
C MET A 79 11.82 -1.54 12.74
N VAL A 80 10.78 -1.94 13.49
CA VAL A 80 9.42 -2.07 12.96
C VAL A 80 8.90 -0.71 12.51
N ALA A 81 9.00 0.32 13.36
CA ALA A 81 8.56 1.68 13.03
C ALA A 81 9.28 2.21 11.78
N HIS A 82 10.60 2.04 11.68
CA HIS A 82 11.38 2.47 10.52
C HIS A 82 10.92 1.77 9.23
N SER A 83 10.81 0.44 9.25
CA SER A 83 10.37 -0.32 8.08
C SER A 83 8.93 0.03 7.64
N SER A 84 8.02 0.28 8.59
CA SER A 84 6.67 0.73 8.29
C SER A 84 6.63 2.16 7.76
N ALA A 85 7.53 3.04 8.22
CA ALA A 85 7.60 4.41 7.73
C ALA A 85 8.02 4.47 6.25
N GLU A 86 9.01 3.65 5.83
CA GLU A 86 9.41 3.55 4.42
C GLU A 86 8.22 3.14 3.53
N ILE A 87 7.47 2.11 3.95
CA ILE A 87 6.26 1.66 3.25
C ILE A 87 5.23 2.80 3.20
N GLY A 88 4.97 3.44 4.33
CA GLY A 88 4.00 4.53 4.45
C GLY A 88 4.32 5.69 3.51
N VAL A 89 5.58 6.11 3.43
CA VAL A 89 6.03 7.17 2.52
C VAL A 89 5.75 6.81 1.06
N VAL A 90 6.13 5.60 0.62
CA VAL A 90 5.90 5.15 -0.76
C VAL A 90 4.42 5.19 -1.12
N PHE A 91 3.55 4.62 -0.27
CA PHE A 91 2.11 4.58 -0.54
C PHE A 91 1.45 5.96 -0.42
N THR A 92 1.90 6.82 0.49
CA THR A 92 1.43 8.20 0.55
C THR A 92 1.82 8.99 -0.69
N THR A 93 3.04 8.82 -1.22
CA THR A 93 3.43 9.44 -2.49
C THR A 93 2.51 8.99 -3.62
N LEU A 94 2.20 7.70 -3.71
CA LEU A 94 1.23 7.18 -4.70
C LEU A 94 -0.14 7.82 -4.54
N VAL A 95 -0.65 7.95 -3.31
CA VAL A 95 -1.94 8.59 -3.01
C VAL A 95 -1.95 10.06 -3.40
N LEU A 96 -0.88 10.80 -3.09
CA LEU A 96 -0.75 12.23 -3.42
C LEU A 96 -0.68 12.47 -4.94
N ILE A 97 -0.17 11.52 -5.71
CA ILE A 97 -0.15 11.57 -7.18
C ILE A 97 -1.52 11.16 -7.75
N THR A 98 -2.03 10.01 -7.32
CA THR A 98 -3.24 9.41 -7.91
C THR A 98 -4.54 10.10 -7.49
N GLY A 99 -4.56 10.75 -6.33
CA GLY A 99 -5.73 11.47 -5.82
C GLY A 99 -6.16 12.60 -6.75
N PRO A 100 -5.29 13.59 -7.02
CA PRO A 100 -5.60 14.67 -7.95
C PRO A 100 -5.89 14.19 -9.38
N LEU A 101 -5.20 13.14 -9.85
CA LEU A 101 -5.44 12.57 -11.18
C LEU A 101 -6.88 12.05 -11.34
N TRP A 102 -7.45 11.48 -10.29
CA TRP A 102 -8.85 11.08 -10.28
C TRP A 102 -9.80 12.24 -9.95
N ALA A 103 -9.47 13.07 -8.95
CA ALA A 103 -10.37 14.11 -8.45
C ALA A 103 -10.62 15.22 -9.46
N LYS A 104 -9.59 15.64 -10.19
CA LYS A 104 -9.68 16.76 -11.14
C LYS A 104 -10.81 16.63 -12.16
N PRO A 105 -10.91 15.53 -12.94
CA PRO A 105 -11.98 15.39 -13.92
C PRO A 105 -13.37 15.10 -13.31
N ILE A 106 -13.44 14.57 -12.09
CA ILE A 106 -14.70 14.14 -11.45
C ILE A 106 -15.31 15.25 -10.58
N TRP A 107 -14.48 16.00 -9.87
CA TRP A 107 -14.87 17.04 -8.92
C TRP A 107 -14.58 18.46 -9.40
N ASN A 108 -13.95 18.62 -10.56
CA ASN A 108 -13.64 19.92 -11.17
C ASN A 108 -12.73 20.80 -10.28
N THR A 109 -11.76 20.18 -9.62
CA THR A 109 -10.69 20.80 -8.80
C THR A 109 -9.36 20.76 -9.52
#